data_AF-A0A0C9TVA1-F1
#
_entry.id   AF-A0A0C9TVA1-F1
#
_cell.length_a   1.000
_cell.length_b   1.000
_cell.length_c   1.000
_cell.angle_alpha   90.00
_cell.angle_beta   90.00
_cell.angle_gamma   90.00
#
_symmetry.space_group_name_H-M   'P 1'
#
loop_
_entity.id
_entity.type
_entity.pdbx_description
1 polymer ?
#
loop_
_entity_poly.entity_id
_entity_poly.type
_entity_poly.pdbx_seq_one_letter_code
_entity_poly.pdbx_strand_id
1 'polypeptide(L)'
;IWIDMRDSAQGPEGLIVDELGFWENKTALTSYYIMSWIMDVLLIHRCVTIWNWNFFVVGFMSLLLTTDIVMAILTLIAGTRGAIFADINFQLAYIVISMSTNIIYTILVAGRLLAYRKQTKALIGDEYAKLYASIAVIVIESSALYSCFGILYIITYALRSNIQNLVFLWILHLQAIGQLFIIMRMARG
;
A
#
# COMPACT_ATOMS: atom_id res chain seq x y z
N ILE A 1 11.49 -9.96 23.25
CA ILE A 1 10.95 -8.80 24.04
C ILE A 1 9.97 -9.23 25.12
N TRP A 2 8.74 -9.65 24.79
CA TRP A 2 7.67 -9.89 25.79
C TRP A 2 7.93 -11.05 26.76
N ILE A 3 8.71 -12.05 26.34
CA ILE A 3 9.07 -13.21 27.16
C ILE A 3 10.33 -12.90 27.98
N ASP A 4 11.30 -12.20 27.40
CA ASP A 4 12.61 -11.93 28.01
C ASP A 4 12.58 -10.80 29.07
N MET A 5 11.65 -9.84 28.95
CA MET A 5 11.53 -8.68 29.85
C MET A 5 10.30 -8.73 30.75
N ARG A 6 9.76 -9.94 30.97
CA ARG A 6 8.56 -10.18 31.78
C ARG A 6 8.66 -9.60 33.20
N ASP A 7 9.86 -9.60 33.78
CA ASP A 7 10.14 -9.10 35.14
C ASP A 7 10.75 -7.68 35.16
N SER A 8 10.70 -6.95 34.05
CA SER A 8 11.20 -5.57 33.98
C SER A 8 10.38 -4.62 34.87
N ALA A 9 11.06 -3.69 35.54
CA ALA A 9 10.45 -2.80 36.54
C ALA A 9 9.35 -1.86 35.99
N GLN A 10 9.19 -1.78 34.67
CA GLN A 10 8.22 -0.92 33.98
C GLN A 10 6.88 -1.63 33.68
N GLY A 11 6.77 -2.94 33.93
CA GLY A 11 5.57 -3.72 33.64
C GLY A 11 5.25 -3.86 32.14
N PRO A 12 4.16 -4.58 31.78
CA PRO A 12 3.76 -4.77 30.38
C PRO A 12 3.39 -3.46 29.69
N GLU A 13 2.82 -2.49 30.43
CA GLU A 13 2.46 -1.17 29.90
C GLU A 13 3.68 -0.32 29.50
N GLY A 14 4.76 -0.34 30.27
CA GLY A 14 5.99 0.36 29.93
C GLY A 14 6.69 -0.24 28.71
N LEU A 15 6.61 -1.57 28.56
CA LEU A 15 7.09 -2.26 27.36
C LEU A 15 6.29 -1.88 26.10
N ILE A 16 4.97 -1.62 26.22
CA ILE A 16 4.12 -1.11 25.12
C ILE A 16 4.54 0.30 24.71
N VAL A 17 4.79 1.16 25.70
CA VAL A 17 5.18 2.56 25.48
C VAL A 17 6.58 2.65 24.85
N ASP A 18 7.51 1.78 25.26
CA ASP A 18 8.87 1.70 24.70
C ASP A 18 9.01 0.63 23.61
N GLU A 19 7.90 0.17 23.00
CA GLU A 19 7.91 -0.84 21.94
C GLU A 19 8.87 -0.47 20.81
N LEU A 20 8.91 0.80 20.45
CA LEU A 20 9.77 1.34 19.40
C LEU A 20 11.19 1.68 19.89
N GLY A 21 11.50 1.53 21.18
CA GLY A 21 12.86 1.67 21.70
C GLY A 21 13.76 0.52 21.25
N PHE A 22 13.18 -0.68 21.14
CA PHE A 22 13.88 -1.91 20.77
C PHE A 22 14.23 -1.97 19.27
N TRP A 23 15.46 -2.42 18.99
CA TRP A 23 15.97 -2.56 17.63
C TRP A 23 15.15 -3.56 16.79
N GLU A 24 14.63 -4.61 17.42
CA GLU A 24 13.80 -5.65 16.77
C GLU A 24 12.55 -5.04 16.14
N ASN A 25 11.78 -4.26 16.90
CA ASN A 25 10.56 -3.61 16.41
C ASN A 25 10.86 -2.51 15.38
N LYS A 26 11.96 -1.76 15.56
CA LYS A 26 12.42 -0.81 14.53
C LYS A 26 12.71 -1.51 13.21
N THR A 27 13.44 -2.63 13.24
CA THR A 27 13.77 -3.39 12.02
C THR A 27 12.52 -3.97 11.36
N ALA A 28 11.57 -4.49 12.14
CA ALA A 28 10.30 -4.99 11.62
C ALA A 28 9.50 -3.91 10.88
N LEU A 29 9.39 -2.71 11.47
CA LEU A 29 8.71 -1.57 10.81
C LEU A 29 9.45 -1.11 9.56
N THR A 30 10.78 -1.00 9.59
CA THR A 30 11.53 -0.62 8.37
C THR A 30 11.33 -1.63 7.24
N SER A 31 11.29 -2.93 7.55
CA SER A 31 10.98 -3.98 6.59
C SER A 31 9.57 -3.82 6.00
N TYR A 32 8.61 -3.42 6.83
CA TYR A 32 7.23 -3.13 6.42
C TYR A 32 7.16 -2.04 5.35
N TYR A 33 7.87 -0.92 5.54
CA TYR A 33 7.95 0.15 4.54
C TYR A 33 8.68 -0.28 3.26
N ILE A 34 9.77 -1.04 3.39
CA ILE A 34 10.50 -1.58 2.23
C ILE A 34 9.58 -2.47 1.39
N MET A 35 8.76 -3.31 2.05
CA MET A 35 7.77 -4.14 1.35
C MET A 35 6.76 -3.29 0.58
N SER A 36 6.25 -2.20 1.18
CA SER A 36 5.36 -1.24 0.49
C SER A 36 6.03 -0.66 -0.76
N TRP A 37 7.28 -0.22 -0.65
CA TRP A 37 7.99 0.38 -1.79
C TRP A 37 8.22 -0.61 -2.93
N ILE A 38 8.56 -1.86 -2.61
CA ILE A 38 8.69 -2.92 -3.63
C ILE A 38 7.36 -3.14 -4.35
N MET A 39 6.26 -3.12 -3.61
CA MET A 39 4.91 -3.24 -4.15
C MET A 39 4.57 -2.10 -5.11
N ASP A 40 4.87 -0.87 -4.73
CA ASP A 40 4.57 0.30 -5.58
C ASP A 40 5.45 0.34 -6.83
N VAL A 41 6.73 -0.04 -6.71
CA VAL A 41 7.63 -0.20 -7.86
C VAL A 41 7.12 -1.28 -8.83
N LEU A 42 6.59 -2.39 -8.32
CA LEU A 42 6.02 -3.46 -9.15
C LEU A 42 4.79 -2.97 -9.93
N LEU A 43 3.93 -2.14 -9.33
CA LEU A 43 2.81 -1.51 -10.03
C LEU A 43 3.29 -0.61 -11.17
N ILE A 44 4.29 0.23 -10.91
CA ILE A 44 4.85 1.15 -11.90
C ILE A 44 5.49 0.41 -13.07
N HIS A 45 6.27 -0.63 -12.80
CA HIS A 45 6.88 -1.45 -13.84
C HIS A 45 5.83 -1.99 -14.83
N ARG A 46 4.67 -2.43 -14.32
CA ARG A 46 3.55 -2.89 -15.14
C ARG A 46 2.88 -1.74 -15.89
N CYS A 47 2.68 -0.59 -15.24
CA CYS A 47 2.14 0.60 -15.90
C CYS A 47 3.01 1.04 -17.09
N VAL A 48 4.32 1.14 -16.89
CA VAL A 48 5.29 1.55 -17.92
C VAL A 48 5.25 0.60 -19.11
N THR A 49 5.21 -0.71 -18.83
CA THR A 49 5.13 -1.76 -19.85
C THR A 49 3.84 -1.65 -20.67
N ILE A 50 2.68 -1.45 -20.02
CA ILE A 50 1.37 -1.33 -20.69
C ILE A 50 1.25 -0.04 -21.52
N TRP A 51 1.90 1.03 -21.09
CA TRP A 51 1.88 2.33 -21.76
C TRP A 51 2.95 2.52 -22.84
N ASN A 52 3.75 1.48 -23.12
CA ASN A 52 4.84 1.53 -24.10
C ASN A 52 5.73 2.77 -23.91
N TRP A 53 6.17 3.02 -22.66
CA TRP A 53 7.07 4.13 -22.30
C TRP A 53 6.55 5.55 -22.56
N ASN A 54 5.24 5.79 -22.50
CA ASN A 54 4.71 7.15 -22.60
C ASN A 54 5.22 8.07 -21.47
N PHE A 55 6.16 8.97 -21.80
CA PHE A 55 6.90 9.80 -20.83
C PHE A 55 6.02 10.61 -19.87
N PHE A 56 4.87 11.11 -20.31
CA PHE A 56 3.95 11.87 -19.44
C PHE A 56 3.40 11.03 -18.30
N VAL A 57 2.99 9.79 -18.58
CA VAL A 57 2.41 8.90 -17.56
C VAL A 57 3.50 8.36 -16.65
N VAL A 58 4.66 8.00 -17.21
CA VAL A 58 5.81 7.54 -16.42
C VAL A 58 6.32 8.66 -15.49
N GLY A 59 6.37 9.90 -15.96
CA GLY A 59 6.71 11.07 -15.14
C GLY A 59 5.72 11.28 -14.00
N PHE A 60 4.41 11.26 -14.28
CA PHE A 60 3.39 11.42 -13.24
C PHE A 60 3.45 10.30 -12.18
N MET A 61 3.62 9.05 -12.60
CA MET A 61 3.73 7.91 -11.67
C MET A 61 5.01 7.96 -10.83
N SER A 62 6.15 8.25 -11.44
CA SER A 62 7.41 8.37 -10.70
C SER A 62 7.37 9.51 -9.67
N LEU A 63 6.69 10.62 -9.95
CA LEU A 63 6.45 11.68 -8.97
C LEU A 63 5.60 11.20 -7.78
N LEU A 64 4.54 10.44 -8.03
CA LEU A 64 3.71 9.86 -6.96
C LEU A 64 4.51 8.89 -6.08
N LEU A 65 5.33 8.02 -6.69
CA LEU A 65 6.21 7.12 -5.94
C LEU A 65 7.21 7.88 -5.07
N THR A 66 7.85 8.91 -5.65
CA THR A 66 8.83 9.71 -4.92
C THR A 66 8.18 10.41 -3.73
N THR A 67 6.95 10.90 -3.90
CA THR A 67 6.17 11.52 -2.82
C THR A 67 5.88 10.51 -1.71
N ASP A 68 5.47 9.29 -2.05
CA ASP A 68 5.20 8.22 -1.08
C ASP A 68 6.48 7.80 -0.31
N ILE A 69 7.60 7.62 -1.01
CA ILE A 69 8.90 7.30 -0.40
C ILE A 69 9.35 8.42 0.54
N VAL A 70 9.25 9.68 0.13
CA VAL A 70 9.60 10.82 0.98
C VAL A 70 8.75 10.85 2.25
N MET A 71 7.44 10.63 2.13
CA MET A 71 6.54 10.56 3.28
C MET A 71 6.87 9.38 4.20
N ALA A 72 7.20 8.21 3.66
CA ALA A 72 7.63 7.04 4.44
C ALA A 72 8.95 7.30 5.19
N ILE A 73 9.91 7.99 4.58
CA ILE A 73 11.17 8.36 5.25
C ILE A 73 10.91 9.37 6.36
N LEU A 74 10.04 10.36 6.13
CA LEU A 74 9.67 11.34 7.14
C LEU A 74 8.99 10.71 8.35
N THR A 75 8.09 9.73 8.15
CA THR A 75 7.45 9.00 9.25
C THR A 75 8.45 8.14 10.04
N LEU A 76 9.42 7.52 9.36
CA LEU A 76 10.50 6.76 10.02
C LEU A 76 11.45 7.65 10.85
N ILE A 77 11.80 8.83 10.34
CA ILE A 77 12.63 9.81 11.06
C ILE A 77 11.87 10.38 12.26
N ALA A 78 10.57 10.66 12.11
CA ALA A 78 9.73 11.07 13.23
C ALA A 78 9.66 9.99 14.31
N GLY A 79 9.52 8.72 13.92
CA GLY A 79 9.47 7.58 14.84
C GLY A 79 10.78 7.32 15.61
N THR A 80 11.93 7.82 15.14
CA THR A 80 13.24 7.63 15.80
C THR A 80 13.60 8.72 16.82
N ARG A 81 12.90 9.87 16.84
CA ARG A 81 13.26 11.04 17.68
C ARG A 81 12.56 11.14 19.04
N GLY A 82 11.59 10.30 19.33
CA GLY A 82 10.87 10.32 20.61
C GLY A 82 9.55 9.58 20.47
N ALA A 83 9.39 8.55 21.28
CA ALA A 83 8.55 7.38 21.02
C ALA A 83 7.02 7.62 20.93
N ILE A 84 6.37 6.51 20.54
CA ILE A 84 4.96 6.13 20.70
C ILE A 84 4.02 6.72 19.65
N PHE A 85 4.02 6.27 18.39
CA PHE A 85 2.96 6.73 17.47
C PHE A 85 2.88 8.29 17.36
N ALA A 86 3.91 9.04 17.76
CA ALA A 86 3.78 10.40 18.31
C ALA A 86 4.00 11.52 17.28
N ASP A 87 3.51 11.27 16.08
CA ASP A 87 2.48 12.15 15.57
C ASP A 87 1.57 11.23 14.77
N ILE A 88 0.50 10.72 15.40
CA ILE A 88 -0.42 9.79 14.74
C ILE A 88 -0.96 10.44 13.45
N ASN A 89 -0.94 11.78 13.43
CA ASN A 89 -1.13 12.64 12.28
C ASN A 89 -0.18 12.36 11.10
N PHE A 90 1.13 12.16 11.31
CA PHE A 90 2.08 11.81 10.25
C PHE A 90 1.85 10.39 9.71
N GLN A 91 1.57 9.43 10.58
CA GLN A 91 1.25 8.06 10.14
C GLN A 91 -0.07 8.03 9.36
N LEU A 92 -1.08 8.76 9.83
CA LEU A 92 -2.35 8.92 9.14
C LEU A 92 -2.15 9.64 7.79
N ALA A 93 -1.37 10.72 7.75
CA ALA A 93 -1.06 11.43 6.51
C ALA A 93 -0.37 10.51 5.51
N TYR A 94 0.59 9.69 5.95
CA TYR A 94 1.23 8.68 5.10
C TYR A 94 0.22 7.68 4.55
N ILE A 95 -0.63 7.10 5.40
CA ILE A 95 -1.63 6.11 4.97
C ILE A 95 -2.62 6.71 3.97
N VAL A 96 -3.09 7.94 4.21
CA VAL A 96 -4.00 8.65 3.29
C VAL A 96 -3.33 8.95 1.95
N ILE A 97 -2.07 9.40 1.95
CA ILE A 97 -1.31 9.66 0.73
C ILE A 97 -1.06 8.37 -0.04
N SER A 98 -0.66 7.29 0.64
CA SER A 98 -0.41 5.99 0.04
C SER A 98 -1.69 5.40 -0.57
N MET A 99 -2.84 5.53 0.10
CA MET A 99 -4.16 5.18 -0.44
C MET A 99 -4.55 5.99 -1.65
N SER A 100 -4.44 7.31 -1.56
CA SER A 100 -4.78 8.19 -2.67
C SER A 100 -3.94 7.84 -3.89
N THR A 101 -2.64 7.59 -3.67
CA THR A 101 -1.69 7.17 -4.69
C THR A 101 -2.11 5.83 -5.31
N ASN A 102 -2.41 4.81 -4.49
CA ASN A 102 -2.85 3.49 -4.96
C ASN A 102 -4.16 3.55 -5.78
N ILE A 103 -5.12 4.38 -5.35
CA ILE A 103 -6.38 4.61 -6.07
C ILE A 103 -6.11 5.27 -7.43
N ILE A 104 -5.26 6.31 -7.46
CA ILE A 104 -4.88 6.99 -8.70
C ILE A 104 -4.20 6.00 -9.66
N TYR A 105 -3.27 5.18 -9.17
CA TYR A 105 -2.64 4.10 -9.93
C TYR A 105 -3.68 3.15 -10.55
N THR A 106 -4.64 2.71 -9.73
CA THR A 106 -5.70 1.79 -10.12
C THR A 106 -6.58 2.39 -11.21
N ILE A 107 -6.99 3.66 -11.08
CA ILE A 107 -7.82 4.37 -12.07
C ILE A 107 -7.07 4.50 -13.40
N LEU A 108 -5.79 4.88 -13.36
CA LEU A 108 -4.94 4.99 -14.55
C LEU A 108 -4.82 3.63 -15.27
N VAL A 109 -4.45 2.58 -14.54
CA VAL A 109 -4.31 1.22 -15.10
C VAL A 109 -5.64 0.72 -15.66
N ALA A 110 -6.72 0.75 -14.87
CA ALA A 110 -8.03 0.27 -15.28
C ALA A 110 -8.58 1.06 -16.48
N GLY A 111 -8.47 2.39 -16.45
CA GLY A 111 -8.90 3.27 -17.55
C GLY A 111 -8.18 2.96 -18.86
N ARG A 112 -6.88 2.69 -18.81
CA ARG A 112 -6.11 2.30 -20.00
C ARG A 112 -6.46 0.91 -20.49
N LEU A 113 -6.67 -0.06 -19.61
CA LEU A 113 -7.16 -1.39 -19.98
C LEU A 113 -8.52 -1.31 -20.69
N LEU A 114 -9.42 -0.45 -20.22
CA LEU A 114 -10.72 -0.22 -20.86
C LEU A 114 -10.58 0.50 -22.21
N ALA A 115 -9.64 1.43 -22.35
CA ALA A 115 -9.34 2.07 -23.63
C ALA A 115 -8.79 1.06 -24.66
N TYR A 116 -7.88 0.18 -24.25
CA TYR A 116 -7.40 -0.92 -25.09
C TYR A 116 -8.54 -1.86 -25.45
N ARG A 117 -9.40 -2.23 -24.50
CA ARG A 117 -10.62 -3.01 -24.79
C ARG A 117 -11.46 -2.38 -25.91
N LYS A 118 -11.69 -1.06 -25.87
CA LYS A 118 -12.50 -0.37 -26.89
C LYS A 118 -11.84 -0.46 -28.28
N GLN A 119 -10.51 -0.38 -28.34
CA GLN A 119 -9.75 -0.53 -29.60
C GLN A 119 -9.71 -1.99 -30.08
N THR A 120 -9.42 -2.95 -29.20
CA THR A 120 -9.33 -4.37 -29.53
C THR A 120 -10.69 -4.97 -29.90
N LYS A 121 -11.78 -4.52 -29.25
CA LYS A 121 -13.16 -4.92 -29.62
C LYS A 121 -13.50 -4.52 -31.06
N ALA A 122 -12.97 -3.41 -31.54
CA ALA A 122 -13.18 -2.95 -32.91
C ALA A 122 -12.34 -3.73 -33.94
N LEU A 123 -11.27 -4.41 -33.52
CA LEU A 123 -10.27 -5.00 -34.42
C LEU A 123 -10.23 -6.54 -34.43
N ILE A 124 -10.44 -7.22 -33.28
CA ILE A 124 -10.08 -8.65 -33.10
C ILE A 124 -11.24 -9.51 -32.54
N GLY A 125 -12.33 -8.91 -32.03
CA GLY A 125 -13.51 -9.63 -31.54
C GLY A 125 -13.67 -9.65 -30.01
N ASP A 126 -14.79 -10.18 -29.53
CA ASP A 126 -15.29 -10.00 -28.15
C ASP A 126 -14.54 -10.83 -27.09
N GLU A 127 -13.81 -11.87 -27.51
CA GLU A 127 -13.14 -12.82 -26.60
C GLU A 127 -11.94 -12.19 -25.87
N TYR A 128 -11.03 -11.54 -26.61
CA TYR A 128 -9.93 -10.78 -26.02
C TYR A 128 -10.40 -9.53 -25.24
N ALA A 129 -11.53 -8.95 -25.65
CA ALA A 129 -12.13 -7.81 -24.96
C ALA A 129 -12.65 -8.18 -23.56
N LYS A 130 -13.11 -9.41 -23.34
CA LYS A 130 -13.54 -9.93 -22.04
C LYS A 130 -12.37 -10.15 -21.08
N LEU A 131 -11.22 -10.59 -21.59
CA LEU A 131 -10.00 -10.79 -20.81
C LEU A 131 -9.51 -9.46 -20.20
N TYR A 132 -9.40 -8.40 -21.01
CA TYR A 132 -9.03 -7.07 -20.49
C TYR A 132 -10.05 -6.49 -19.49
N ALA A 133 -11.34 -6.76 -19.67
CA ALA A 133 -12.37 -6.36 -18.71
C ALA A 133 -12.22 -7.11 -17.38
N SER A 134 -11.96 -8.42 -17.43
CA SER A 134 -11.73 -9.23 -16.24
C SER A 134 -10.51 -8.76 -15.45
N ILE A 135 -9.41 -8.42 -16.13
CA ILE A 135 -8.20 -7.88 -15.48
C ILE A 135 -8.50 -6.52 -14.85
N ALA A 136 -9.20 -5.62 -15.55
CA ALA A 136 -9.56 -4.31 -15.01
C ALA A 136 -10.43 -4.42 -13.74
N VAL A 137 -11.38 -5.37 -13.72
CA VAL A 137 -12.22 -5.63 -12.55
C VAL A 137 -11.38 -6.10 -11.36
N ILE A 138 -10.44 -7.02 -11.56
CA ILE A 138 -9.57 -7.52 -10.47
C ILE A 138 -8.68 -6.43 -9.90
N VAL A 139 -8.15 -5.54 -10.76
CA VAL A 139 -7.35 -4.38 -10.33
C VAL A 139 -8.19 -3.46 -9.44
N ILE A 140 -9.43 -3.18 -9.85
CA ILE A 140 -10.37 -2.35 -9.07
C ILE A 140 -10.74 -3.04 -7.75
N GLU A 141 -11.07 -4.32 -7.78
CA GLU A 141 -11.45 -5.11 -6.60
C GLU A 141 -10.32 -5.15 -5.55
N SER A 142 -9.08 -5.32 -6.02
CA SER A 142 -7.89 -5.34 -5.15
C SER A 142 -7.65 -3.97 -4.49
N SER A 143 -7.81 -2.87 -5.23
CA SER A 143 -7.67 -1.52 -4.68
C SER A 143 -8.82 -1.13 -3.74
N ALA A 144 -10.03 -1.64 -4.01
CA ALA A 144 -11.19 -1.44 -3.15
C ALA A 144 -10.99 -2.11 -1.77
N LEU A 145 -10.38 -3.31 -1.74
CA LEU A 145 -10.02 -3.96 -0.48
C LEU A 145 -9.02 -3.11 0.32
N TYR A 146 -7.94 -2.66 -0.29
CA TYR A 146 -6.96 -1.79 0.38
C TYR A 146 -7.59 -0.50 0.92
N SER A 147 -8.43 0.15 0.11
CA SER A 147 -9.14 1.38 0.47
C SER A 147 -10.14 1.17 1.61
N CYS A 148 -10.86 0.03 1.61
CA CYS A 148 -11.83 -0.30 2.65
C CYS A 148 -11.15 -0.46 4.02
N PHE A 149 -10.04 -1.19 4.07
CA PHE A 149 -9.25 -1.33 5.30
C PHE A 149 -8.59 -0.02 5.72
N GLY A 150 -8.31 0.86 4.77
CA GLY A 150 -7.88 2.22 5.03
C GLY A 150 -8.90 3.10 5.72
N ILE A 151 -10.13 3.07 5.23
CA ILE A 151 -11.25 3.77 5.88
C ILE A 151 -11.47 3.18 7.28
N LEU A 152 -11.38 1.86 7.42
CA LEU A 152 -11.48 1.18 8.72
C LEU A 152 -10.37 1.65 9.67
N TYR A 153 -9.14 1.83 9.18
CA TYR A 153 -8.04 2.42 9.95
C TYR A 153 -8.38 3.85 10.40
N ILE A 154 -8.91 4.69 9.52
CA ILE A 154 -9.30 6.08 9.87
C ILE A 154 -10.42 6.10 10.91
N ILE A 155 -11.40 5.20 10.81
CA ILE A 155 -12.51 5.10 11.78
C ILE A 155 -12.00 4.62 13.15
N THR A 156 -11.19 3.56 13.16
CA THR A 156 -10.62 3.02 14.40
C THR A 156 -9.65 4.00 15.06
N TYR A 157 -8.95 4.80 14.26
CA TYR A 157 -8.18 5.96 14.71
C TYR A 157 -9.06 7.03 15.37
N ALA A 158 -10.16 7.43 14.73
CA ALA A 158 -11.09 8.42 15.30
C ALA A 158 -11.69 7.95 16.63
N LEU A 159 -11.87 6.64 16.80
CA LEU A 159 -12.38 6.01 18.02
C LEU A 159 -11.31 5.75 19.09
N ARG A 160 -10.02 6.07 18.83
CA ARG A 160 -8.87 5.81 19.72
C ARG A 160 -8.84 4.37 20.27
N SER A 161 -9.20 3.41 19.44
CA SER A 161 -9.25 2.01 19.83
C SER A 161 -7.95 1.29 19.48
N ASN A 162 -7.51 0.36 20.34
CA ASN A 162 -6.34 -0.50 20.10
C ASN A 162 -6.44 -1.34 18.81
N ILE A 163 -7.64 -1.43 18.23
CA ILE A 163 -7.89 -2.07 16.93
C ILE A 163 -7.06 -1.41 15.81
N GLN A 164 -6.71 -0.12 15.94
CA GLN A 164 -5.88 0.60 14.97
C GLN A 164 -4.56 -0.13 14.66
N ASN A 165 -3.90 -0.69 15.67
CA ASN A 165 -2.61 -1.38 15.51
C ASN A 165 -2.75 -2.69 14.72
N LEU A 166 -3.84 -3.42 14.99
CA LEU A 166 -4.16 -4.61 14.21
C LEU A 166 -4.35 -4.20 12.75
N VAL A 167 -5.26 -3.27 12.49
CA VAL A 167 -5.61 -2.86 11.12
C VAL A 167 -4.40 -2.34 10.36
N PHE A 168 -3.51 -1.59 11.02
CA PHE A 168 -2.24 -1.16 10.45
C PHE A 168 -1.40 -2.34 9.96
N LEU A 169 -1.22 -3.38 10.78
CA LEU A 169 -0.42 -4.55 10.41
C LEU A 169 -1.02 -5.30 9.20
N TRP A 170 -2.35 -5.39 9.13
CA TRP A 170 -3.06 -6.10 8.05
C TRP A 170 -3.01 -5.37 6.70
N ILE A 171 -2.88 -4.05 6.69
CA ILE A 171 -3.13 -3.25 5.47
C ILE A 171 -2.15 -3.54 4.33
N LEU A 172 -0.85 -3.67 4.62
CA LEU A 172 0.14 -4.00 3.58
C LEU A 172 0.07 -5.47 3.16
N HIS A 173 -0.34 -6.38 4.03
CA HIS A 173 -0.54 -7.78 3.64
C HIS A 173 -1.66 -7.89 2.60
N LEU A 174 -2.72 -7.09 2.75
CA LEU A 174 -3.80 -7.02 1.76
C LEU A 174 -3.32 -6.41 0.45
N GLN A 175 -2.50 -5.36 0.50
CA GLN A 175 -1.85 -4.78 -0.70
C GLN A 175 -1.01 -5.85 -1.42
N ALA A 176 -0.23 -6.63 -0.68
CA ALA A 176 0.58 -7.73 -1.20
C ALA A 176 -0.26 -8.78 -1.95
N ILE A 177 -1.31 -9.24 -1.28
CA ILE A 177 -2.22 -10.28 -1.79
C ILE A 177 -2.91 -9.78 -3.07
N GLY A 178 -3.37 -8.53 -3.07
CA GLY A 178 -3.97 -7.91 -4.25
C GLY A 178 -3.03 -7.92 -5.45
N GLN A 179 -1.76 -7.55 -5.25
CA GLN A 179 -0.78 -7.57 -6.34
C GLN A 179 -0.50 -8.97 -6.87
N LEU A 180 -0.36 -9.97 -5.98
CA LEU A 180 -0.18 -11.36 -6.36
C LEU A 180 -1.36 -11.90 -7.17
N PHE A 181 -2.60 -11.58 -6.80
CA PHE A 181 -3.77 -11.98 -7.57
C PHE A 181 -3.75 -11.42 -8.99
N ILE A 182 -3.40 -10.14 -9.15
CA ILE A 182 -3.31 -9.51 -10.48
C ILE A 182 -2.18 -10.17 -11.30
N ILE A 183 -1.05 -10.55 -10.68
CA ILE A 183 0.04 -11.26 -11.38
C ILE A 183 -0.41 -12.66 -11.82
N MET A 184 -0.98 -13.43 -10.90
CA MET A 184 -1.47 -14.80 -11.20
C MET A 184 -2.50 -14.81 -12.32
N ARG A 185 -3.37 -13.79 -12.38
CA ARG A 185 -4.35 -13.67 -13.47
C ARG A 185 -3.66 -13.39 -14.81
N MET A 186 -2.74 -12.42 -14.86
CA MET A 186 -2.02 -12.13 -16.11
C MET A 186 -1.21 -13.34 -16.60
N ALA A 187 -0.67 -14.16 -15.70
CA ALA A 187 0.03 -15.39 -16.06
C ALA A 187 -0.91 -16.49 -16.60
N ARG A 188 -2.20 -16.48 -16.24
CA ARG A 188 -3.20 -17.49 -16.63
C ARG A 188 -4.00 -17.12 -17.88
N GLY A 189 -3.89 -15.90 -18.39
CA GLY A 189 -4.70 -15.39 -19.52
C GLY A 189 -6.00 -14.78 -19.04
#